data_AF-A0A2A4RYD0-F1
#
_entry.id   AF-A0A2A4RYD0-F1
#
_cell.length_a   1.000
_cell.length_b   1.000
_cell.length_c   1.000
_cell.angle_alpha   90.00
_cell.angle_beta   90.00
_cell.angle_gamma   90.00
#
_symmetry.space_group_name_H-M   'P 1'
#
loop_
_entity.id
_entity.type
_entity.pdbx_description
1 polymer ?
#
loop_
_entity_poly.entity_id
_entity_poly.type
_entity_poly.pdbx_seq_one_letter_code
_entity_poly.pdbx_strand_id
1 'polypeptide(L)'
;MSSAVMIFPGGGSRWVDGVLQGNDEKRKSGDDYPVWIYVVISGGLFFWRTRAINDVWSNRQPINSHWPNAYTRRAAMVAIRSGSEQHGQWVTEKCNVREDFRHLFGNNVDQIDAVAIMSDSDNSGG
;
A
#
# COMPACT_ATOMS: atom_id res chain seq x y z
N MET A 1 -14.41 -6.59 -13.80
CA MET A 1 -14.08 -5.79 -12.60
C MET A 1 -12.80 -6.37 -12.03
N SER A 2 -11.68 -5.64 -12.09
CA SER A 2 -10.44 -6.10 -11.46
C SER A 2 -10.45 -5.60 -10.02
N SER A 3 -11.09 -6.35 -9.15
CA SER A 3 -11.15 -6.08 -7.71
C SER A 3 -10.12 -6.99 -7.04
N ALA A 4 -9.20 -6.41 -6.26
CA ALA A 4 -8.40 -7.18 -5.32
C ALA A 4 -9.19 -7.26 -4.02
N VAL A 5 -9.55 -8.47 -3.58
CA VAL A 5 -10.03 -8.69 -2.21
C VAL A 5 -8.84 -9.19 -1.44
N MET A 6 -8.37 -8.38 -0.51
CA MET A 6 -7.25 -8.77 0.32
C MET A 6 -7.75 -9.43 1.60
N ILE A 7 -7.49 -10.73 1.69
CA ILE A 7 -7.70 -11.52 2.90
C ILE A 7 -6.29 -11.91 3.35
N PHE A 8 -5.82 -11.37 4.47
CA PHE A 8 -4.52 -11.69 5.04
C PHE A 8 -4.61 -13.05 5.79
N PRO A 9 -4.05 -14.16 5.28
CA PRO A 9 -4.22 -15.47 5.90
C PRO A 9 -2.95 -15.96 6.63
N GLY A 10 -3.10 -16.35 7.89
CA GLY A 10 -2.33 -17.43 8.53
C GLY A 10 -1.39 -17.08 9.70
N GLY A 11 -1.77 -17.54 10.91
CA GLY A 11 -0.80 -18.18 11.83
C GLY A 11 -0.26 -17.41 13.04
N GLY A 12 -0.91 -16.37 13.54
CA GLY A 12 -0.46 -15.66 14.74
C GLY A 12 -1.54 -14.73 15.29
N SER A 13 -1.53 -14.46 16.60
CA SER A 13 -2.61 -13.73 17.28
C SER A 13 -2.61 -12.21 17.07
N ARG A 14 -1.70 -11.65 16.27
CA ARG A 14 -1.56 -10.21 16.01
C ARG A 14 -0.93 -9.94 14.63
N TRP A 15 -1.40 -8.91 13.93
CA TRP A 15 -0.92 -8.52 12.58
C TRP A 15 -0.35 -7.09 12.51
N VAL A 16 -1.00 -6.12 13.17
CA VAL A 16 -0.47 -4.76 13.35
C VAL A 16 -0.43 -4.47 14.84
N ASP A 17 0.77 -4.39 15.40
CA ASP A 17 1.02 -4.14 16.82
C ASP A 17 1.12 -2.64 17.16
N GLY A 18 1.20 -1.78 16.14
CA GLY A 18 1.25 -0.33 16.30
C GLY A 18 1.56 0.41 15.00
N VAL A 19 1.59 1.74 15.07
CA VAL A 19 2.12 2.62 14.01
C VAL A 19 3.42 3.26 14.47
N LEU A 20 4.29 3.60 13.52
CA LEU A 20 5.59 4.20 13.80
C LEU A 20 5.41 5.64 14.32
N GLN A 21 6.14 5.97 15.39
CA GLN A 21 6.19 7.31 15.93
C GLN A 21 7.49 8.01 15.52
N GLY A 22 7.34 9.17 14.88
CA GLY A 22 8.42 10.12 14.58
C GLY A 22 8.89 10.09 13.12
N ASN A 23 8.42 9.12 12.32
CA ASN A 23 8.73 9.02 10.89
C ASN A 23 7.88 9.95 10.00
N ASP A 24 8.49 10.50 8.96
CA ASP A 24 7.79 11.11 7.84
C ASP A 24 7.78 10.12 6.67
N GLU A 25 6.67 9.39 6.55
CA GLU A 25 6.46 8.35 5.54
C GLU A 25 6.44 8.86 4.10
N LYS A 26 6.40 10.18 3.89
CA LYS A 26 6.54 10.77 2.54
C LYS A 26 8.00 10.95 2.12
N ARG A 27 8.97 10.73 3.02
CA ARG A 27 10.40 10.90 2.77
C ARG A 27 11.10 9.55 2.76
N LYS A 28 12.14 9.41 1.94
CA LYS A 28 12.92 8.15 1.84
C LYS A 28 13.38 7.61 3.19
N SER A 29 13.77 8.50 4.12
CA SER A 29 14.25 8.14 5.46
C SER A 29 13.16 7.66 6.42
N GLY A 30 11.88 7.71 6.04
CA GLY A 30 10.75 7.31 6.89
C GLY A 30 9.63 6.58 6.17
N ASP A 31 9.80 6.25 4.88
CA ASP A 31 8.86 5.48 4.03
C ASP A 31 8.76 4.04 4.53
N ASP A 32 8.03 3.88 5.63
CA ASP A 32 7.86 2.65 6.39
C ASP A 32 6.42 2.57 6.91
N TYR A 33 5.81 1.39 6.74
CA TYR A 33 4.39 1.14 6.96
C TYR A 33 4.19 -0.25 7.55
N PRO A 34 3.29 -0.43 8.52
CA PRO A 34 2.99 -1.74 9.08
C PRO A 34 2.56 -2.78 8.03
N VAL A 35 1.86 -2.33 6.98
CA VAL A 35 1.45 -3.15 5.83
C VAL A 35 1.46 -2.30 4.57
N TRP A 36 1.95 -2.87 3.47
CA TRP A 36 1.76 -2.33 2.14
C TRP A 36 1.45 -3.39 1.08
N ILE A 37 0.69 -2.97 0.06
CA ILE A 37 0.26 -3.81 -1.05
C ILE A 37 0.76 -3.18 -2.34
N TYR A 38 1.63 -3.87 -3.06
CA TYR A 38 2.11 -3.45 -4.37
C TYR A 38 1.23 -4.04 -5.47
N VAL A 39 0.54 -3.18 -6.21
CA VAL A 39 -0.16 -3.57 -7.45
C VAL A 39 0.64 -3.06 -8.64
N VAL A 40 1.14 -3.98 -9.48
CA VAL A 40 2.05 -3.67 -10.59
C VAL A 40 1.36 -3.90 -11.93
N ILE A 41 1.49 -2.89 -12.81
CA ILE A 41 0.97 -2.92 -14.17
C ILE A 41 2.13 -2.53 -15.09
N SER A 42 2.70 -3.53 -15.76
CA SER A 42 3.88 -3.49 -16.64
C SER A 42 3.51 -3.56 -18.13
N GLY A 43 2.31 -4.02 -18.49
CA GLY A 43 1.86 -4.12 -19.89
C GLY A 43 2.70 -5.08 -20.74
N GLY A 44 3.19 -6.17 -20.15
CA GLY A 44 4.04 -7.17 -20.81
C GLY A 44 5.53 -6.82 -20.80
N LEU A 45 6.24 -7.04 -21.93
CA LEU A 45 7.70 -6.86 -22.12
C LEU A 45 8.23 -5.43 -21.86
N PHE A 46 7.34 -4.47 -21.59
CA PHE A 46 7.65 -3.05 -21.44
C PHE A 46 7.85 -2.63 -19.98
N PHE A 47 8.77 -3.28 -19.25
CA PHE A 47 9.04 -3.00 -17.83
C PHE A 47 9.41 -1.52 -17.51
N TRP A 48 9.78 -0.73 -18.52
CA TRP A 48 10.02 0.70 -18.36
C TRP A 48 8.74 1.55 -18.30
N ARG A 49 7.58 0.99 -18.64
CA ARG A 49 6.27 1.65 -18.52
C ARG A 49 5.55 1.28 -17.22
N THR A 50 6.16 0.44 -16.40
CA THR A 50 5.58 -0.07 -15.17
C THR A 50 5.19 1.05 -14.22
N ARG A 51 3.92 1.03 -13.80
CA ARG A 51 3.40 1.88 -12.73
C ARG A 51 2.87 0.99 -11.61
N ALA A 52 2.92 1.52 -10.39
CA ALA A 52 2.44 0.81 -9.21
C ALA A 52 1.59 1.69 -8.31
N ILE A 53 0.64 1.06 -7.63
CA ILE A 53 -0.06 1.63 -6.48
C ILE A 53 0.35 0.83 -5.25
N ASN A 54 0.68 1.55 -4.20
CA ASN A 54 0.98 1.02 -2.89
C ASN A 54 -0.16 1.39 -1.94
N ASP A 55 -1.06 0.46 -1.68
CA ASP A 55 -2.07 0.66 -0.65
C ASP A 55 -1.42 0.41 0.71
N VAL A 56 -1.46 1.39 1.60
CA VAL A 56 -0.73 1.37 2.87
C VAL A 56 -1.63 1.57 4.07
N TRP A 57 -1.24 0.95 5.18
CA TRP A 57 -1.66 1.38 6.50
C TRP A 57 -0.77 2.55 6.93
N SER A 58 -1.28 3.76 6.79
CA SER A 58 -0.52 4.97 7.11
C SER A 58 -0.32 5.13 8.62
N ASN A 59 0.83 5.67 9.01
CA ASN A 59 1.05 6.04 10.41
C ASN A 59 0.29 7.32 10.78
N ARG A 60 0.11 8.25 9.83
CA ARG A 60 -0.32 9.64 10.13
C ARG A 60 -1.16 10.33 9.06
N GLN A 61 -1.16 9.84 7.83
CA GLN A 61 -1.86 10.47 6.72
C GLN A 61 -3.35 10.13 6.77
N PRO A 62 -4.25 11.08 6.44
CA PRO A 62 -5.67 10.79 6.40
C PRO A 62 -6.00 9.63 5.47
N ILE A 63 -6.97 8.81 5.83
CA ILE A 63 -7.52 7.78 4.94
C ILE A 63 -7.99 8.45 3.63
N ASN A 64 -7.77 7.79 2.50
CA ASN A 64 -7.99 8.26 1.12
C ASN A 64 -7.01 9.36 0.64
N SER A 65 -6.02 9.73 1.44
CA SER A 65 -4.93 10.58 0.93
C SER A 65 -3.96 9.76 0.07
N HIS A 66 -3.28 10.44 -0.85
CA HIS A 66 -2.26 9.84 -1.70
C HIS A 66 -1.05 10.75 -1.86
N TRP A 67 0.11 10.16 -2.15
CA TRP A 67 1.35 10.89 -2.40
C TRP A 67 2.28 10.10 -3.32
N PRO A 68 3.27 10.75 -3.95
CA PRO A 68 4.28 10.04 -4.74
C PRO A 68 5.13 9.13 -3.85
N ASN A 69 5.49 7.95 -4.35
CA ASN A 69 6.47 7.11 -3.66
C ASN A 69 7.82 7.83 -3.52
N ALA A 70 8.46 7.66 -2.37
CA ALA A 70 9.69 8.36 -2.03
C ALA A 70 10.89 7.98 -2.93
N TYR A 71 10.88 6.77 -3.51
CA TYR A 71 11.97 6.21 -4.30
C TYR A 71 11.77 6.36 -5.80
N THR A 72 10.52 6.38 -6.29
CA THR A 72 10.21 6.46 -7.71
C THR A 72 8.97 7.28 -8.02
N ARG A 73 8.99 8.03 -9.12
CA ARG A 73 7.82 8.76 -9.63
C ARG A 73 6.80 7.87 -10.34
N ARG A 74 7.12 6.57 -10.51
CA ARG A 74 6.25 5.59 -11.18
C ARG A 74 5.29 4.89 -10.21
N ALA A 75 5.41 5.15 -8.92
CA ALA A 75 4.54 4.60 -7.91
C ALA A 75 3.88 5.71 -7.09
N ALA A 76 2.67 5.43 -6.63
CA ALA A 76 1.90 6.29 -5.74
C ALA A 76 1.50 5.49 -4.50
N MET A 77 1.51 6.15 -3.35
CA MET A 77 1.06 5.62 -2.08
C MET A 77 -0.39 6.05 -1.85
N VAL A 78 -1.24 5.17 -1.32
CA VAL A 78 -2.64 5.44 -0.99
C VAL A 78 -2.90 4.96 0.42
N ALA A 79 -3.32 5.87 1.31
CA ALA A 79 -3.68 5.50 2.68
C ALA A 79 -5.08 4.86 2.70
N ILE A 80 -5.14 3.53 2.79
CA ILE A 80 -6.41 2.79 2.93
C ILE A 80 -6.83 2.65 4.40
N ARG A 81 -5.86 2.74 5.31
CA ARG A 81 -6.03 2.81 6.76
C ARG A 81 -5.05 3.84 7.33
N SER A 82 -5.32 4.31 8.54
CA SER A 82 -4.45 5.26 9.22
C SER A 82 -4.50 5.12 10.73
N GLY A 83 -3.35 5.31 11.38
CA GLY A 83 -3.24 5.37 12.84
C GLY A 83 -3.43 4.01 13.52
N SER A 84 -3.45 4.04 14.85
CA SER A 84 -3.45 2.84 15.70
C SER A 84 -4.84 2.40 16.18
N GLU A 85 -5.92 3.01 15.69
CA GLU A 85 -7.27 2.79 16.24
C GLU A 85 -7.77 1.35 16.07
N GLN A 86 -7.25 0.64 15.06
CA GLN A 86 -7.65 -0.73 14.73
C GLN A 86 -6.49 -1.73 14.90
N HIS A 87 -5.50 -1.40 15.73
CA HIS A 87 -4.41 -2.33 16.06
C HIS A 87 -4.96 -3.63 16.66
N GLY A 88 -4.31 -4.75 16.37
CA GLY A 88 -4.71 -6.07 16.88
C GLY A 88 -6.09 -6.58 16.42
N GLN A 89 -6.75 -5.92 15.47
CA GLN A 89 -8.04 -6.33 14.93
C GLN A 89 -7.91 -6.97 13.54
N TRP A 90 -8.79 -7.92 13.26
CA TRP A 90 -8.98 -8.46 11.91
C TRP A 90 -9.71 -7.44 11.05
N VAL A 91 -9.09 -7.02 9.95
CA VAL A 91 -9.68 -6.08 9.00
C VAL A 91 -9.71 -6.70 7.61
N THR A 92 -10.75 -6.37 6.84
CA THR A 92 -10.89 -6.74 5.43
C THR A 92 -10.88 -5.47 4.61
N GLU A 93 -10.03 -5.44 3.59
CA GLU A 93 -9.91 -4.31 2.67
C GLU A 93 -10.30 -4.69 1.25
N LYS A 94 -10.96 -3.75 0.59
CA LYS A 94 -11.34 -3.85 -0.81
C LYS A 94 -11.07 -2.53 -1.49
N CYS A 95 -10.13 -2.52 -2.43
CA CYS A 95 -9.82 -1.37 -3.26
C CYS A 95 -10.28 -1.58 -4.71
N ASN A 96 -10.54 -0.48 -5.40
CA ASN A 96 -10.87 -0.46 -6.82
C ASN A 96 -9.64 0.00 -7.61
N VAL A 97 -8.68 -0.92 -7.77
CA VAL A 97 -7.40 -0.68 -8.45
C VAL A 97 -7.56 0.07 -9.77
N ARG A 98 -8.56 -0.28 -10.59
CA ARG A 98 -8.81 0.39 -11.87
C ARG A 98 -9.10 1.88 -11.69
N GLU A 99 -9.95 2.21 -10.72
CA GLU A 99 -10.32 3.58 -10.43
C GLU A 99 -9.15 4.36 -9.84
N ASP A 100 -8.39 3.73 -8.94
CA ASP A 100 -7.22 4.34 -8.33
C ASP A 100 -6.14 4.63 -9.39
N PHE A 101 -5.88 3.70 -10.32
CA PHE A 101 -4.97 3.94 -11.44
C PHE A 101 -5.46 5.08 -12.36
N ARG A 102 -6.77 5.17 -12.59
CA ARG A 102 -7.34 6.26 -13.38
C ARG A 102 -7.16 7.61 -12.68
N HIS A 103 -7.41 7.68 -11.37
CA HIS A 103 -7.27 8.92 -10.60
C HIS A 103 -5.81 9.35 -10.44
N LEU A 104 -4.91 8.43 -10.13
CA LEU A 104 -3.51 8.74 -9.82
C LEU A 104 -2.65 8.93 -11.06
N PHE A 105 -2.95 8.22 -12.14
CA PHE A 105 -2.08 8.17 -13.31
C PHE A 105 -2.73 8.61 -14.61
N GLY A 106 -4.06 8.79 -14.64
CA GLY A 106 -4.81 9.09 -15.86
C GLY A 106 -4.92 7.90 -16.82
N ASN A 107 -4.51 6.71 -16.39
CA ASN A 107 -4.48 5.50 -17.20
C ASN A 107 -5.72 4.65 -16.89
N ASN A 108 -6.46 4.26 -17.92
CA ASN A 108 -7.44 3.20 -17.77
C ASN A 108 -6.69 1.86 -17.84
N VAL A 109 -6.88 0.99 -16.86
CA VAL A 109 -6.20 -0.29 -16.81
C VAL A 109 -7.19 -1.44 -16.81
N ASP A 110 -6.99 -2.38 -17.73
CA ASP A 110 -7.85 -3.54 -17.92
C ASP A 110 -7.26 -4.84 -17.36
N GLN A 111 -5.94 -4.86 -17.08
CA GLN A 111 -5.25 -6.02 -16.54
C GLN A 111 -4.26 -5.62 -15.44
N ILE A 112 -4.23 -6.41 -14.37
CA ILE A 112 -3.20 -6.34 -13.32
C ILE A 112 -2.17 -7.43 -13.66
N ASP A 113 -0.89 -7.08 -13.70
CA ASP A 113 0.18 -8.02 -14.04
C ASP A 113 0.69 -8.77 -12.80
N ALA A 114 0.73 -8.09 -11.65
CA ALA A 114 1.11 -8.72 -10.38
C ALA A 114 0.51 -7.99 -9.18
N VAL A 115 0.31 -8.74 -8.09
CA VAL A 115 0.02 -8.23 -6.75
C VAL A 115 1.03 -8.83 -5.80
N ALA A 116 1.67 -7.99 -5.00
CA ALA A 116 2.56 -8.39 -3.91
C ALA A 116 2.07 -7.79 -2.60
N ILE A 117 2.15 -8.55 -1.52
CA ILE A 117 1.79 -8.13 -0.17
C ILE A 117 3.05 -8.19 0.66
N MET A 118 3.32 -7.15 1.43
CA MET A 118 4.37 -7.19 2.43
C MET A 118 3.88 -6.54 3.72
N SER A 119 4.14 -7.22 4.82
CA SER A 119 3.96 -6.74 6.18
C SER A 119 5.35 -6.73 6.79
N ASP A 120 5.93 -5.56 6.93
CA ASP A 120 7.17 -5.37 7.66
C ASP A 120 6.80 -4.69 8.96
N SER A 121 6.96 -5.41 10.08
CA SER A 121 6.63 -4.88 11.41
C SER A 121 7.66 -5.27 12.46
N ASP A 122 8.88 -5.67 12.06
CA ASP A 122 9.90 -6.13 13.01
C ASP A 122 11.04 -5.14 13.28
N ASN A 123 11.05 -3.95 12.66
CA ASN A 123 12.20 -3.04 12.82
C ASN A 123 12.01 -1.84 13.76
N SER A 124 11.36 -2.06 14.92
CA SER A 124 11.62 -1.25 16.11
C SER A 124 12.16 -2.15 17.22
N GLY A 125 13.43 -2.53 17.09
CA GLY A 125 14.19 -3.09 18.20
C GLY A 125 14.07 -2.18 19.43
N GLY A 126 13.94 -2.80 20.61
CA GLY A 126 14.00 -2.10 21.89
C GLY A 126 15.36 -1.51 22.21
#